data_AF-A0A2V2W5I1-F1
#
_entry.id   AF-A0A2V2W5I1-F1
#
_cell.length_a   1.000
_cell.length_b   1.000
_cell.length_c   1.000
_cell.angle_alpha   90.00
_cell.angle_beta   90.00
_cell.angle_gamma   90.00
#
_symmetry.space_group_name_H-M   'P 1'
#
loop_
_entity.id
_entity.type
_entity.pdbx_description
1 polymer ?
#
loop_
_entity_poly.entity_id
_entity_poly.type
_entity_poly.pdbx_seq_one_letter_code
_entity_poly.pdbx_strand_id
1 'polypeptide(L)'
;MEEEGMKRVNAIESNREEARERQLSVFCERTKHEAEKMAKVLEQRGGATLDEIWRTLEAKKRESSALQADRENRIWEYEHTLEKIRTRKQDEESALERLRQAMQQPEQELSLRQSVIETREQQLEMVQLDGARGREAIMRERHSIEEVRRTVREERRRQRRQWIHQIKEMSAKVLEQVRLLAEERKKKCEQATAKEDVAERALAADIKVIEDYLPKLISLEDIPVNPEETGIIRRQFDEVFTQEVQTYLASAEEEQAHKERLGRGLEVY
;
A
#
# COMPACT_ATOMS: atom_id res chain seq x y z
N MET A 1 59.69 -121.98 45.18
CA MET A 1 60.84 -121.29 45.79
C MET A 1 61.11 -119.91 45.20
N GLU A 2 60.55 -119.53 44.05
CA GLU A 2 60.76 -118.19 43.45
C GLU A 2 59.85 -117.09 44.03
N GLU A 3 58.63 -117.41 44.50
CA GLU A 3 57.68 -116.41 45.02
C GLU A 3 58.07 -115.75 46.36
N GLU A 4 58.73 -116.47 47.27
CA GLU A 4 59.11 -115.91 48.58
C GLU A 4 60.32 -114.98 48.50
N GLY A 5 61.23 -115.19 47.55
CA GLY A 5 62.36 -114.31 47.27
C GLY A 5 61.91 -112.97 46.68
N MET A 6 60.96 -113.01 45.73
CA MET A 6 60.42 -111.81 45.09
C MET A 6 59.66 -110.90 46.07
N LYS A 7 58.95 -111.48 47.05
CA LYS A 7 58.27 -110.72 48.12
C LYS A 7 59.25 -109.93 49.01
N ARG A 8 60.44 -110.47 49.30
CA ARG A 8 61.44 -109.79 50.15
C ARG A 8 62.16 -108.67 49.41
N VAL A 9 62.49 -108.89 48.13
CA VAL A 9 63.08 -107.84 47.28
C VAL A 9 62.09 -106.68 47.10
N ASN A 10 60.83 -106.97 46.79
CA ASN A 10 59.78 -105.96 46.69
C ASN A 10 59.58 -105.18 47.99
N ALA A 11 59.69 -105.81 49.16
CA ALA A 11 59.57 -105.13 50.45
C ALA A 11 60.77 -104.21 50.76
N ILE A 12 61.97 -104.55 50.30
CA ILE A 12 63.17 -103.71 50.46
C ILE A 12 63.13 -102.52 49.49
N GLU A 13 62.74 -102.77 48.23
CA GLU A 13 62.53 -101.71 47.24
C GLU A 13 61.43 -100.75 47.68
N SER A 14 60.27 -101.27 48.10
CA SER A 14 59.17 -100.47 48.64
C SER A 14 59.59 -99.62 49.83
N ASN A 15 60.32 -100.17 50.81
CA ASN A 15 60.82 -99.38 51.95
C ASN A 15 61.84 -98.30 51.53
N ARG A 16 62.66 -98.56 50.52
CA ARG A 16 63.65 -97.61 50.01
C ARG A 16 62.99 -96.51 49.18
N GLU A 17 61.97 -96.85 48.41
CA GLU A 17 61.08 -95.92 47.70
C GLU A 17 60.37 -95.02 48.71
N GLU A 18 59.75 -95.59 49.74
CA GLU A 18 59.07 -94.85 50.81
C GLU A 18 60.03 -93.91 51.57
N ALA A 19 61.27 -94.34 51.85
CA ALA A 19 62.26 -93.50 52.49
C ALA A 19 62.68 -92.31 51.61
N ARG A 20 62.82 -92.52 50.28
CA ARG A 20 63.11 -91.44 49.32
C ARG A 20 61.93 -90.48 49.20
N GLU A 21 60.71 -91.00 49.14
CA GLU A 21 59.49 -90.22 49.05
C GLU A 21 59.31 -89.34 50.30
N ARG A 22 59.59 -89.88 51.49
CA ARG A 22 59.61 -89.10 52.74
C ARG A 22 60.67 -87.99 52.72
N GLN A 23 61.88 -88.27 52.23
CA GLN A 23 62.94 -87.25 52.12
C GLN A 23 62.58 -86.15 51.11
N LEU A 24 62.04 -86.52 49.95
CA LEU A 24 61.57 -85.56 48.94
C LEU A 24 60.41 -84.73 49.46
N SER A 25 59.47 -85.34 50.17
CA SER A 25 58.36 -84.64 50.82
C SER A 25 58.88 -83.61 51.82
N VAL A 26 59.82 -83.97 52.71
CA VAL A 26 60.42 -83.03 53.66
C VAL A 26 61.18 -81.91 52.97
N PHE A 27 61.91 -82.19 51.89
CA PHE A 27 62.60 -81.17 51.11
C PHE A 27 61.61 -80.21 50.44
N CYS A 28 60.57 -80.72 49.80
CA CYS A 28 59.50 -79.92 49.21
C CYS A 28 58.77 -79.05 50.22
N GLU A 29 58.50 -79.56 51.43
CA GLU A 29 57.87 -78.76 52.48
C GLU A 29 58.79 -77.64 53.01
N ARG A 30 60.09 -77.90 53.13
CA ARG A 30 61.06 -76.86 53.50
C ARG A 30 61.18 -75.77 52.45
N THR A 31 61.27 -76.13 51.17
CA THR A 31 61.38 -75.15 50.08
C THR A 31 60.11 -74.32 49.93
N LYS A 32 58.92 -74.92 50.09
CA LYS A 32 57.65 -74.17 50.18
C LYS A 32 57.66 -73.16 51.34
N HIS A 33 58.07 -73.61 52.52
CA HIS A 33 58.08 -72.74 53.70
C HIS A 33 59.09 -71.58 53.58
N GLU A 34 60.25 -71.82 52.99
CA GLU A 34 61.24 -70.78 52.68
C GLU A 34 60.72 -69.80 51.62
N ALA A 35 60.04 -70.28 50.58
CA ALA A 35 59.42 -69.44 49.56
C ALA A 35 58.30 -68.55 50.13
N GLU A 36 57.45 -69.09 51.00
CA GLU A 36 56.41 -68.33 51.71
C GLU A 36 57.00 -67.25 52.63
N LYS A 37 58.10 -67.56 53.33
CA LYS A 37 58.82 -66.58 54.15
C LYS A 37 59.40 -65.45 53.30
N MET A 38 60.02 -65.78 52.17
CA MET A 38 60.55 -64.80 51.23
C MET A 38 59.43 -63.91 50.67
N ALA A 39 58.28 -64.49 50.31
CA ALA A 39 57.10 -63.74 49.86
C ALA A 39 56.64 -62.73 50.92
N LYS A 40 56.49 -63.15 52.18
CA LYS A 40 56.08 -62.27 53.29
C LYS A 40 57.06 -61.13 53.54
N VAL A 41 58.37 -61.38 53.46
CA VAL A 41 59.40 -60.33 53.60
C VAL A 41 59.33 -59.31 52.46
N LEU A 42 59.07 -59.77 51.23
CA LEU A 42 58.90 -58.89 50.07
C LEU A 42 57.63 -58.03 50.20
N GLU A 43 56.52 -58.59 50.67
CA GLU A 43 55.29 -57.83 50.94
C GLU A 43 55.48 -56.78 52.04
N GLN A 44 56.17 -57.14 53.14
CA GLN A 44 56.50 -56.20 54.22
C GLN A 44 57.39 -55.04 53.75
N ARG A 45 58.41 -55.35 52.92
CA ARG A 45 59.31 -54.34 52.34
C ARG A 45 58.60 -53.47 51.30
N GLY A 46 57.66 -54.05 50.55
CA GLY A 46 56.88 -53.37 49.50
C GLY A 46 55.70 -52.56 50.03
N GLY A 47 55.26 -52.78 51.27
CA GLY A 47 54.18 -52.03 51.92
C GLY A 47 52.77 -52.35 51.42
N ALA A 48 52.61 -53.36 50.54
CA ALA A 48 51.34 -53.87 50.06
C ALA A 48 51.48 -55.36 49.75
N THR A 49 50.42 -56.12 50.04
CA THR A 49 50.36 -57.55 49.69
C THR A 49 50.08 -57.75 48.20
N LEU A 50 50.46 -58.90 47.64
CA LEU A 50 50.19 -59.20 46.23
C LEU A 50 48.68 -59.15 45.91
N ASP A 51 47.86 -59.63 46.85
CA ASP A 51 46.40 -59.60 46.76
C ASP A 51 45.84 -58.17 46.74
N GLU A 52 46.41 -57.25 47.52
CA GLU A 52 46.02 -55.83 47.50
C GLU A 52 46.36 -55.16 46.17
N ILE A 53 47.54 -55.45 45.62
CA ILE A 53 47.96 -54.94 44.30
C ILE A 53 47.03 -55.49 43.21
N TRP A 54 46.66 -56.78 43.29
CA TRP A 54 45.74 -57.37 42.33
C TRP A 54 44.33 -56.77 42.43
N ARG A 55 43.80 -56.58 43.65
CA ARG A 55 42.49 -55.94 43.87
C ARG A 55 42.47 -54.48 43.39
N THR A 56 43.53 -53.71 43.64
CA THR A 56 43.63 -52.33 43.18
C THR A 56 43.74 -52.23 41.66
N LEU A 57 44.51 -53.12 41.01
CA LEU A 57 44.56 -53.23 39.56
C LEU A 57 43.19 -53.54 38.96
N GLU A 58 42.48 -54.52 39.52
CA GLU A 58 41.14 -54.90 39.08
C GLU A 58 40.10 -53.80 39.33
N ALA A 59 40.23 -53.02 40.40
CA ALA A 59 39.41 -51.82 40.62
C ALA A 59 39.68 -50.75 39.55
N LYS A 60 40.96 -50.48 39.26
CA LYS A 60 41.37 -49.50 38.24
C LYS A 60 40.98 -49.89 36.82
N LYS A 61 41.01 -51.18 36.49
CA LYS A 61 40.47 -51.70 35.21
C LYS A 61 38.99 -51.40 35.07
N ARG A 62 38.19 -51.70 36.12
CA ARG A 62 36.74 -51.41 36.11
C ARG A 62 36.46 -49.92 36.00
N GLU A 63 37.20 -49.09 36.75
CA GLU A 63 37.11 -47.62 36.66
C GLU A 63 37.44 -47.12 35.26
N SER A 64 38.52 -47.63 34.65
CA SER A 64 38.89 -47.28 33.27
C SER A 64 37.83 -47.70 32.25
N SER A 65 37.26 -48.90 32.39
CA SER A 65 36.17 -49.37 31.51
C SER A 65 34.92 -48.51 31.65
N ALA A 66 34.57 -48.11 32.89
CA ALA A 66 33.43 -47.22 33.13
C ALA A 66 33.65 -45.82 32.53
N LEU A 67 34.85 -45.25 32.69
CA LEU A 67 35.22 -43.98 32.08
C LEU A 67 35.25 -44.04 30.56
N GLN A 68 35.68 -45.17 29.99
CA GLN A 68 35.67 -45.38 28.54
C GLN A 68 34.23 -45.44 28.02
N ALA A 69 33.35 -46.19 28.66
CA ALA A 69 31.94 -46.26 28.30
C ALA A 69 31.23 -44.89 28.42
N ASP A 70 31.50 -44.12 29.49
CA ASP A 70 30.97 -42.76 29.64
C ASP A 70 31.46 -41.82 28.53
N ARG A 71 32.74 -41.90 28.14
CA ARG A 71 33.27 -41.13 27.01
C ARG A 71 32.61 -41.50 25.69
N GLU A 72 32.47 -42.80 25.42
CA GLU A 72 31.81 -43.30 24.21
C GLU A 72 30.34 -42.86 24.14
N ASN A 73 29.62 -42.93 25.26
CA ASN A 73 28.24 -42.44 25.34
C ASN A 73 28.15 -40.94 25.04
N ARG A 74 29.04 -40.12 25.62
CA ARG A 74 29.07 -38.67 25.35
C ARG A 74 29.41 -38.36 23.90
N ILE A 75 30.38 -39.07 23.32
CA ILE A 75 30.72 -38.92 21.89
C ILE A 75 29.49 -39.22 21.04
N TRP A 76 28.82 -40.33 21.31
CA TRP A 76 27.60 -40.73 20.59
C TRP A 76 26.48 -39.68 20.72
N GLU A 77 26.24 -39.14 21.92
CA GLU A 77 25.26 -38.08 22.14
C GLU A 77 25.59 -36.78 21.37
N TYR A 78 26.87 -36.39 21.35
CA TYR A 78 27.32 -35.22 20.60
C TYR A 78 27.18 -35.43 19.10
N GLU A 79 27.58 -36.58 18.57
CA GLU A 79 27.44 -36.93 17.15
C GLU A 79 25.98 -36.90 16.72
N HIS A 80 25.10 -37.52 17.51
CA HIS A 80 23.67 -37.54 17.22
C HIS A 80 23.04 -36.13 17.30
N THR A 81 23.47 -35.29 18.24
CA THR A 81 23.01 -33.90 18.32
C THR A 81 23.49 -33.06 17.15
N LEU A 82 24.75 -33.22 16.73
CA LEU A 82 25.30 -32.56 15.55
C LEU A 82 24.54 -32.97 14.29
N GLU A 83 24.18 -34.25 14.16
CA GLU A 83 23.41 -34.72 13.01
C GLU A 83 22.01 -34.12 12.96
N LYS A 84 21.33 -34.01 14.12
CA LYS A 84 20.05 -33.29 14.21
C LYS A 84 20.16 -31.81 13.83
N ILE A 85 21.27 -31.16 14.16
CA ILE A 85 21.50 -29.75 13.78
C ILE A 85 21.73 -29.64 12.27
N ARG A 86 22.50 -30.57 11.67
CA ARG A 86 22.77 -30.60 10.23
C ARG A 86 21.49 -30.74 9.41
N THR A 87 20.64 -31.69 9.78
CA THR A 87 19.37 -31.92 9.06
C THR A 87 18.45 -30.71 9.17
N ARG A 88 18.27 -30.16 10.38
CA ARG A 88 17.50 -28.92 10.59
C ARG A 88 18.01 -27.75 9.75
N LYS A 89 19.34 -27.54 9.75
CA LYS A 89 19.95 -26.49 8.95
C LYS A 89 19.64 -26.66 7.45
N GLN A 90 19.74 -27.89 6.94
CA GLN A 90 19.43 -28.19 5.54
C GLN A 90 17.96 -27.93 5.20
N ASP A 91 17.04 -28.28 6.10
CA ASP A 91 15.60 -28.01 5.95
C ASP A 91 15.31 -26.50 5.94
N GLU A 92 15.94 -25.74 6.85
CA GLU A 92 15.83 -24.29 6.93
C GLU A 92 16.39 -23.60 5.67
N GLU A 93 17.57 -24.00 5.19
CA GLU A 93 18.15 -23.49 3.95
C GLU A 93 17.25 -23.77 2.74
N SER A 94 16.65 -24.96 2.69
CA SER A 94 15.69 -25.33 1.64
C SER A 94 14.40 -24.51 1.73
N ALA A 95 13.91 -24.23 2.95
CA ALA A 95 12.73 -23.39 3.16
C ALA A 95 12.99 -21.93 2.75
N LEU A 96 14.17 -21.39 3.08
CA LEU A 96 14.59 -20.04 2.67
C LEU A 96 14.65 -19.90 1.15
N GLU A 97 15.17 -20.90 0.45
CA GLU A 97 15.26 -20.87 -1.01
C GLU A 97 13.87 -20.91 -1.67
N ARG A 98 12.95 -21.74 -1.16
CA ARG A 98 11.56 -21.73 -1.61
C ARG A 98 10.90 -20.37 -1.39
N LEU A 99 11.18 -19.72 -0.26
CA LEU A 99 10.64 -18.39 0.03
C LEU A 99 11.19 -17.32 -0.92
N ARG A 100 12.49 -17.35 -1.24
CA ARG A 100 13.08 -16.46 -2.27
C ARG A 100 12.41 -16.64 -3.62
N GLN A 101 12.20 -17.89 -4.04
CA GLN A 101 11.51 -18.17 -5.31
C GLN A 101 10.07 -17.67 -5.29
N ALA A 102 9.35 -17.85 -4.18
CA ALA A 102 8.00 -17.33 -4.01
C ALA A 102 7.94 -15.79 -4.03
N MET A 103 9.00 -15.09 -3.59
CA MET A 103 9.09 -13.63 -3.63
C MET A 103 9.35 -13.05 -5.03
N GLN A 104 9.92 -13.82 -5.96
CA GLN A 104 10.26 -13.30 -7.30
C GLN A 104 9.03 -12.84 -8.10
N GLN A 105 7.93 -13.61 -8.05
CA GLN A 105 6.70 -13.27 -8.76
C GLN A 105 6.06 -11.97 -8.26
N PRO A 106 5.79 -11.78 -6.95
CA PRO A 106 5.21 -10.54 -6.46
C PRO A 106 6.14 -9.35 -6.65
N GLU A 107 7.47 -9.51 -6.59
CA GLU A 107 8.42 -8.43 -6.89
C GLU A 107 8.30 -7.96 -8.36
N GLN A 108 8.21 -8.90 -9.30
CA GLN A 108 8.00 -8.59 -10.72
C GLN A 108 6.64 -7.94 -10.95
N GLU A 109 5.58 -8.47 -10.34
CA GLU A 109 4.23 -7.90 -10.44
C GLU A 109 4.19 -6.48 -9.87
N LEU A 110 4.86 -6.23 -8.75
CA LEU A 110 4.96 -4.91 -8.15
C LEU A 110 5.67 -3.93 -9.08
N SER A 111 6.78 -4.33 -9.71
CA SER A 111 7.48 -3.51 -10.71
C SER A 111 6.60 -3.19 -11.93
N LEU A 112 5.82 -4.17 -12.42
CA LEU A 112 4.87 -3.96 -13.50
C LEU A 112 3.73 -3.00 -13.09
N ARG A 113 3.19 -3.16 -11.88
CA ARG A 113 2.14 -2.27 -11.36
C ARG A 113 2.64 -0.84 -11.19
N GLN A 114 3.87 -0.66 -10.72
CA GLN A 114 4.51 0.65 -10.61
C GLN A 114 4.63 1.35 -11.96
N SER A 115 5.12 0.66 -13.00
CA SER A 115 5.26 1.27 -14.33
C SER A 115 3.90 1.63 -14.97
N VAL A 116 2.86 0.83 -14.73
CA VAL A 116 1.49 1.13 -15.17
C VAL A 116 0.94 2.36 -14.45
N ILE A 117 1.21 2.50 -13.14
CA ILE A 117 0.80 3.68 -12.36
C ILE A 117 1.50 4.93 -12.90
N GLU A 118 2.82 4.91 -13.07
CA GLU A 118 3.59 6.05 -13.60
C GLU A 118 3.07 6.48 -14.98
N THR A 119 2.76 5.54 -15.85
CA THR A 119 2.21 5.84 -17.18
C THR A 119 0.83 6.50 -17.08
N ARG A 120 -0.03 6.02 -16.17
CA ARG A 120 -1.36 6.61 -15.95
C ARG A 120 -1.27 8.01 -15.33
N GLU A 121 -0.33 8.23 -14.41
CA GLU A 121 -0.08 9.55 -13.82
C GLU A 121 0.31 10.58 -14.90
N GLN A 122 1.21 10.21 -15.81
CA GLN A 122 1.58 11.06 -16.96
C GLN A 122 0.38 11.36 -17.87
N GLN A 123 -0.47 10.35 -18.16
CA GLN A 123 -1.67 10.55 -18.96
C GLN A 123 -2.67 11.49 -18.27
N LEU A 124 -2.84 11.36 -16.95
CA LEU A 124 -3.72 12.24 -16.16
C LEU A 124 -3.21 13.68 -16.16
N GLU A 125 -1.90 13.89 -16.03
CA GLU A 125 -1.30 15.23 -16.12
C GLU A 125 -1.60 15.90 -17.47
N MET A 126 -1.45 15.16 -18.58
CA MET A 126 -1.77 15.66 -19.92
C MET A 126 -3.25 16.06 -20.05
N VAL A 127 -4.17 15.22 -19.57
CA VAL A 127 -5.61 15.51 -19.60
C VAL A 127 -5.94 16.74 -18.75
N GLN A 128 -5.30 16.91 -17.60
CA GLN A 128 -5.49 18.09 -16.75
C GLN A 128 -5.01 19.37 -17.44
N LEU A 129 -3.87 19.33 -18.12
CA LEU A 129 -3.34 20.45 -18.89
C LEU A 129 -4.26 20.83 -20.05
N ASP A 130 -4.75 19.84 -20.80
CA ASP A 130 -5.69 20.10 -21.90
C ASP A 130 -7.03 20.65 -21.38
N GLY A 131 -7.53 20.12 -20.26
CA GLY A 131 -8.71 20.66 -19.58
C GLY A 131 -8.52 22.11 -19.11
N ALA A 132 -7.34 22.45 -18.58
CA ALA A 132 -6.99 23.82 -18.19
C ALA A 132 -6.94 24.76 -19.40
N ARG A 133 -6.25 24.35 -20.48
CA ARG A 133 -6.18 25.11 -21.74
C ARG A 133 -7.57 25.33 -22.35
N GLY A 134 -8.44 24.31 -22.31
CA GLY A 134 -9.82 24.42 -22.76
C GLY A 134 -10.62 25.47 -21.97
N ARG A 135 -10.52 25.44 -20.63
CA ARG A 135 -11.17 26.45 -19.77
C ARG A 135 -10.66 27.87 -20.06
N GLU A 136 -9.36 28.05 -20.24
CA GLU A 136 -8.77 29.34 -20.60
C GLU A 136 -9.25 29.84 -21.95
N ALA A 137 -9.35 28.96 -22.96
CA ALA A 137 -9.84 29.32 -24.28
C ALA A 137 -11.30 29.81 -24.21
N ILE A 138 -12.16 29.11 -23.47
CA ILE A 138 -13.56 29.50 -23.26
C ILE A 138 -13.65 30.86 -22.56
N MET A 139 -12.83 31.08 -21.52
CA MET A 139 -12.82 32.37 -20.80
C MET A 139 -12.38 33.53 -21.70
N ARG A 140 -11.35 33.32 -22.53
CA ARG A 140 -10.89 34.31 -23.51
C ARG A 140 -11.96 34.63 -24.54
N GLU A 141 -12.62 33.62 -25.09
CA GLU A 141 -13.69 33.80 -26.07
C GLU A 141 -14.91 34.52 -25.46
N ARG A 142 -15.32 34.16 -24.25
CA ARG A 142 -16.40 34.86 -23.52
C ARG A 142 -16.07 36.34 -23.32
N HIS A 143 -14.82 36.66 -22.98
CA HIS A 143 -14.39 38.04 -22.82
C HIS A 143 -14.47 38.80 -24.15
N SER A 144 -13.94 38.21 -25.23
CA SER A 144 -14.00 38.77 -26.58
C SER A 144 -15.45 39.02 -27.04
N ILE A 145 -16.35 38.05 -26.84
CA ILE A 145 -17.77 38.19 -27.16
C ILE A 145 -18.41 39.31 -26.36
N GLU A 146 -18.09 39.45 -25.07
CA GLU A 146 -18.67 40.53 -24.26
C GLU A 146 -18.15 41.91 -24.68
N GLU A 147 -16.88 42.02 -25.09
CA GLU A 147 -16.34 43.25 -25.69
C GLU A 147 -17.09 43.62 -26.97
N VAL A 148 -17.31 42.67 -27.88
CA VAL A 148 -18.09 42.90 -29.11
C VAL A 148 -19.54 43.27 -28.79
N ARG A 149 -20.18 42.60 -27.83
CA ARG A 149 -21.55 42.96 -27.41
C ARG A 149 -21.60 44.37 -26.84
N ARG A 150 -20.60 44.77 -26.05
CA ARG A 150 -20.50 46.13 -25.51
C ARG A 150 -20.40 47.17 -26.62
N THR A 151 -19.53 46.97 -27.60
CA THR A 151 -19.38 47.93 -28.71
C THR A 151 -20.66 48.04 -29.53
N VAL A 152 -21.36 46.93 -29.81
CA VAL A 152 -22.65 46.93 -30.52
C VAL A 152 -23.72 47.69 -29.73
N ARG A 153 -23.83 47.45 -28.41
CA ARG A 153 -24.79 48.17 -27.54
C ARG A 153 -24.49 49.67 -27.52
N GLU A 154 -23.22 50.05 -27.44
CA GLU A 154 -22.80 51.46 -27.44
C GLU A 154 -23.13 52.15 -28.77
N GLU A 155 -22.90 51.47 -29.91
CA GLU A 155 -23.22 51.99 -31.24
C GLU A 155 -24.72 52.18 -31.43
N ARG A 156 -25.55 51.19 -31.03
CA ARG A 156 -27.02 51.35 -31.06
C ARG A 156 -27.50 52.50 -30.18
N ARG A 157 -26.92 52.66 -28.97
CA ARG A 157 -27.24 53.82 -28.11
C ARG A 157 -26.87 55.15 -28.78
N ARG A 158 -25.77 55.21 -29.54
CA ARG A 158 -25.40 56.40 -30.34
C ARG A 158 -26.42 56.69 -31.43
N GLN A 159 -26.81 55.67 -32.20
CA GLN A 159 -27.82 55.80 -33.26
C GLN A 159 -29.16 56.29 -32.70
N ARG A 160 -29.63 55.71 -31.58
CA ARG A 160 -30.87 56.17 -30.93
C ARG A 160 -30.79 57.62 -30.46
N ARG A 161 -29.66 58.05 -29.88
CA ARG A 161 -29.45 59.47 -29.54
C ARG A 161 -29.55 60.37 -30.76
N GLN A 162 -28.97 59.96 -31.89
CA GLN A 162 -29.05 60.72 -33.13
C GLN A 162 -30.49 60.81 -33.67
N TRP A 163 -31.24 59.71 -33.65
CA TRP A 163 -32.65 59.69 -34.06
C TRP A 163 -33.52 60.58 -33.17
N ILE A 164 -33.32 60.50 -31.84
CA ILE A 164 -34.02 61.37 -30.88
C ILE A 164 -33.73 62.84 -31.17
N HIS A 165 -32.48 63.19 -31.48
CA HIS A 165 -32.11 64.55 -31.83
C HIS A 165 -32.83 65.02 -33.10
N GLN A 166 -32.86 64.19 -34.15
CA GLN A 166 -33.58 64.49 -35.39
C GLN A 166 -35.10 64.65 -35.16
N ILE A 167 -35.71 63.79 -34.35
CA ILE A 167 -37.14 63.89 -34.01
C ILE A 167 -37.41 65.22 -33.29
N LYS A 168 -36.59 65.59 -32.29
CA LYS A 168 -36.73 66.88 -31.59
C LYS A 168 -36.57 68.07 -32.53
N GLU A 169 -35.61 68.01 -33.46
CA GLU A 169 -35.42 69.07 -34.46
C GLU A 169 -36.63 69.21 -35.39
N MET A 170 -37.21 68.09 -35.85
CA MET A 170 -38.44 68.11 -36.65
C MET A 170 -39.63 68.63 -35.85
N SER A 171 -39.82 68.17 -34.61
CA SER A 171 -40.87 68.65 -33.71
C SER A 171 -40.79 70.17 -33.50
N ALA A 172 -39.59 70.72 -33.31
CA ALA A 172 -39.38 72.15 -33.21
C ALA A 172 -39.75 72.90 -34.50
N LYS A 173 -39.38 72.37 -35.67
CA LYS A 173 -39.75 72.96 -36.98
C LYS A 173 -41.26 72.97 -37.20
N VAL A 174 -41.96 71.89 -36.83
CA VAL A 174 -43.43 71.80 -36.93
C VAL A 174 -44.09 72.84 -36.03
N LEU A 175 -43.64 72.95 -34.77
CA LEU A 175 -44.16 73.97 -33.84
C LEU A 175 -43.90 75.39 -34.35
N GLU A 176 -42.74 75.65 -34.94
CA GLU A 176 -42.41 76.95 -35.51
C GLU A 176 -43.29 77.29 -36.71
N GLN A 177 -43.56 76.33 -37.61
CA GLN A 177 -44.49 76.53 -38.72
C GLN A 177 -45.91 76.84 -38.23
N VAL A 178 -46.39 76.15 -37.21
CA VAL A 178 -47.69 76.42 -36.58
C VAL A 178 -47.72 77.83 -35.99
N ARG A 179 -46.64 78.25 -35.32
CA ARG A 179 -46.51 79.60 -34.77
C ARG A 179 -46.54 80.68 -35.87
N LEU A 180 -45.79 80.48 -36.96
CA LEU A 180 -45.77 81.40 -38.09
C LEU A 180 -47.16 81.54 -38.74
N LEU A 181 -47.89 80.43 -38.91
CA LEU A 181 -49.27 80.46 -39.40
C LEU A 181 -50.21 81.25 -38.48
N ALA A 182 -50.06 81.08 -37.16
CA ALA A 182 -50.81 81.87 -36.18
C ALA A 182 -50.46 83.37 -36.25
N GLU A 183 -49.20 83.73 -36.49
CA GLU A 183 -48.76 85.11 -36.68
C GLU A 183 -49.25 85.72 -38.01
N GLU A 184 -49.28 84.95 -39.10
CA GLU A 184 -49.83 85.38 -40.38
C GLU A 184 -51.34 85.65 -40.30
N ARG A 185 -52.10 84.78 -39.63
CA ARG A 185 -53.54 85.00 -39.35
C ARG A 185 -53.77 86.32 -38.60
N LYS A 186 -52.97 86.59 -37.56
CA LYS A 186 -53.01 87.86 -36.82
C LYS A 186 -52.75 89.07 -37.72
N LYS A 187 -51.76 89.00 -38.62
CA LYS A 187 -51.45 90.08 -39.57
C LYS A 187 -52.60 90.33 -40.56
N LYS A 188 -53.33 89.29 -40.97
CA LYS A 188 -54.50 89.37 -41.85
C LYS A 188 -55.79 89.79 -41.11
N CYS A 189 -55.75 90.02 -39.80
CA CYS A 189 -56.92 90.26 -38.94
C CYS A 189 -57.95 89.11 -38.93
N GLU A 190 -57.53 87.90 -39.27
CA GLU A 190 -58.36 86.68 -39.23
C GLU A 190 -58.29 86.08 -37.81
N GLN A 191 -59.44 85.78 -37.20
CA GLN A 191 -59.48 85.05 -35.92
C GLN A 191 -59.36 83.55 -36.17
N ALA A 192 -58.53 82.88 -35.38
CA ALA A 192 -58.48 81.42 -35.36
C ALA A 192 -59.85 80.86 -34.98
N THR A 193 -60.31 79.86 -35.72
CA THR A 193 -61.53 79.16 -35.35
C THR A 193 -61.31 78.33 -34.10
N ALA A 194 -62.35 78.11 -33.29
CA ALA A 194 -62.26 77.28 -32.10
C ALA A 194 -61.73 75.86 -32.38
N LYS A 195 -61.93 75.34 -33.60
CA LYS A 195 -61.40 74.03 -34.04
C LYS A 195 -59.89 74.06 -34.28
N GLU A 196 -59.37 75.15 -34.88
CA GLU A 196 -57.93 75.32 -35.12
C GLU A 196 -57.17 75.50 -33.81
N ASP A 197 -57.69 76.33 -32.89
CA ASP A 197 -57.12 76.52 -31.55
C ASP A 197 -57.02 75.21 -30.76
N VAL A 198 -58.04 74.36 -30.84
CA VAL A 198 -58.04 73.04 -30.19
C VAL A 198 -57.03 72.12 -30.87
N ALA A 199 -56.92 72.14 -32.19
CA ALA A 199 -55.96 71.32 -32.94
C ALA A 199 -54.51 71.72 -32.66
N GLU A 200 -54.19 73.01 -32.56
CA GLU A 200 -52.85 73.50 -32.23
C GLU A 200 -52.43 73.08 -30.81
N ARG A 201 -53.33 73.18 -29.83
CA ARG A 201 -53.08 72.72 -28.46
C ARG A 201 -52.91 71.20 -28.39
N ALA A 202 -53.73 70.44 -29.13
CA ALA A 202 -53.62 68.98 -29.19
C ALA A 202 -52.28 68.55 -29.79
N LEU A 203 -51.85 69.17 -30.90
CA LEU A 203 -50.56 68.89 -31.53
C LEU A 203 -49.38 69.19 -30.58
N ALA A 204 -49.41 70.32 -29.88
CA ALA A 204 -48.38 70.66 -28.91
C ALA A 204 -48.34 69.67 -27.73
N ALA A 205 -49.51 69.18 -27.28
CA ALA A 205 -49.60 68.15 -26.25
C ALA A 205 -49.04 66.81 -26.73
N ASP A 206 -49.36 66.39 -27.95
CA ASP A 206 -48.87 65.14 -28.55
C ASP A 206 -47.34 65.16 -28.73
N ILE A 207 -46.80 66.28 -29.24
CA ILE A 207 -45.35 66.48 -29.35
C ILE A 207 -44.67 66.39 -27.99
N LYS A 208 -45.25 67.01 -26.96
CA LYS A 208 -44.73 66.94 -25.60
C LYS A 208 -44.72 65.52 -25.05
N VAL A 209 -45.81 64.77 -25.25
CA VAL A 209 -45.89 63.35 -24.87
C VAL A 209 -44.78 62.55 -25.57
N ILE A 210 -44.59 62.72 -26.87
CA ILE A 210 -43.52 62.06 -27.62
C ILE A 210 -42.15 62.40 -27.02
N GLU A 211 -41.87 63.68 -26.77
CA GLU A 211 -40.59 64.14 -26.20
C GLU A 211 -40.29 63.56 -24.82
N ASP A 212 -41.32 63.37 -23.98
CA ASP A 212 -41.19 62.75 -22.66
C ASP A 212 -40.85 61.26 -22.73
N TYR A 213 -41.24 60.57 -23.81
CA TYR A 213 -40.93 59.15 -24.03
C TYR A 213 -39.56 58.93 -24.72
N LEU A 214 -39.09 59.85 -25.55
CA LEU A 214 -37.85 59.69 -26.33
C LEU A 214 -36.62 59.29 -25.49
N PRO A 215 -36.31 59.89 -24.31
CA PRO A 215 -35.16 59.50 -23.50
C PRO A 215 -35.19 58.04 -23.03
N LYS A 216 -36.39 57.49 -22.78
CA LYS A 216 -36.58 56.11 -22.30
C LYS A 216 -36.18 55.08 -23.36
N LEU A 217 -36.15 55.47 -24.63
CA LEU A 217 -35.71 54.62 -25.75
C LEU A 217 -34.19 54.43 -25.79
N ILE A 218 -33.40 55.31 -25.16
CA ILE A 218 -31.94 55.16 -25.10
C ILE A 218 -31.54 53.98 -24.18
N SER A 219 -32.30 53.77 -23.11
CA SER A 219 -32.06 52.74 -22.09
C SER A 219 -32.64 51.36 -22.42
N LEU A 220 -33.50 51.25 -23.43
CA LEU A 220 -34.10 49.97 -23.83
C LEU A 220 -33.02 48.99 -24.32
N GLU A 221 -32.73 47.94 -23.57
CA GLU A 221 -31.84 46.89 -24.06
C GLU A 221 -32.48 46.15 -25.25
N ASP A 222 -31.70 45.93 -26.32
CA ASP A 222 -32.17 45.29 -27.56
C ASP A 222 -32.45 43.79 -27.42
N ILE A 223 -32.16 43.21 -26.25
CA ILE A 223 -32.36 41.78 -26.00
C ILE A 223 -33.33 41.68 -24.82
N PRO A 224 -34.56 41.15 -25.02
CA PRO A 224 -35.39 40.76 -23.90
C PRO A 224 -34.82 39.44 -23.38
N VAL A 225 -33.70 39.51 -22.66
CA VAL A 225 -33.35 38.42 -21.76
C VAL A 225 -33.95 38.83 -20.43
N ASN A 226 -35.14 38.32 -20.14
CA ASN A 226 -35.67 38.42 -18.78
C ASN A 226 -34.60 37.76 -17.87
N PRO A 227 -33.88 38.55 -17.05
CA PRO A 227 -32.78 38.04 -16.25
C PRO A 227 -33.28 37.00 -15.23
N GLU A 228 -34.55 37.08 -14.87
CA GLU A 228 -35.25 36.15 -13.98
C GLU A 228 -35.49 34.81 -14.66
N GLU A 229 -36.05 34.79 -15.88
CA GLU A 229 -36.20 33.55 -16.67
C GLU A 229 -34.86 32.89 -16.97
N THR A 230 -33.83 33.69 -17.26
CA THR A 230 -32.49 33.15 -17.51
C THR A 230 -31.84 32.63 -16.24
N GLY A 231 -32.12 33.26 -15.10
CA GLY A 231 -31.74 32.76 -13.79
C GLY A 231 -32.44 31.45 -13.44
N ILE A 232 -33.73 31.32 -13.76
CA ILE A 232 -34.52 30.10 -13.56
C ILE A 232 -33.97 28.96 -14.43
N ILE A 233 -33.75 29.19 -15.72
CA ILE A 233 -33.21 28.18 -16.64
C ILE A 233 -31.82 27.72 -16.19
N ARG A 234 -30.94 28.64 -15.76
CA ARG A 234 -29.61 28.26 -15.22
C ARG A 234 -29.73 27.39 -13.98
N ARG A 235 -30.56 27.78 -13.01
CA ARG A 235 -30.76 26.99 -11.78
C ARG A 235 -31.29 25.60 -12.09
N GLN A 236 -32.23 25.46 -13.03
CA GLN A 236 -32.74 24.16 -13.47
C GLN A 236 -31.64 23.28 -14.07
N PHE A 237 -30.76 23.86 -14.89
CA PHE A 237 -29.61 23.13 -15.43
C PHE A 237 -28.62 22.71 -14.35
N ASP A 238 -28.30 23.61 -13.41
CA ASP A 238 -27.40 23.31 -12.29
C ASP A 238 -27.98 22.20 -11.39
N GLU A 239 -29.29 22.22 -11.15
CA GLU A 239 -30.00 21.24 -10.33
C GLU A 239 -30.03 19.85 -11.00
N VAL A 240 -30.31 19.79 -12.31
CA VAL A 240 -30.22 18.54 -13.10
C VAL A 240 -28.79 17.99 -13.11
N PHE A 241 -27.79 18.84 -13.36
CA PHE A 241 -26.38 18.42 -13.33
C PHE A 241 -25.98 17.88 -11.96
N THR A 242 -26.44 18.50 -10.88
CA THR A 242 -26.13 18.05 -9.51
C THR A 242 -26.76 16.70 -9.22
N GLN A 243 -28.01 16.47 -9.64
CA GLN A 243 -28.68 15.17 -9.51
C GLN A 243 -27.99 14.09 -10.33
N GLU A 244 -27.56 14.40 -11.54
CA GLU A 244 -26.87 13.46 -12.43
C GLU A 244 -25.51 13.07 -11.88
N VAL A 245 -24.75 14.02 -11.31
CA VAL A 245 -23.49 13.77 -10.59
C VAL A 245 -23.72 12.87 -9.38
N GLN A 246 -24.74 13.14 -8.56
CA GLN A 246 -25.06 12.29 -7.40
C GLN A 246 -25.43 10.87 -7.82
N THR A 247 -26.20 10.72 -8.90
CA THR A 247 -26.58 9.42 -9.44
C THR A 247 -25.35 8.64 -9.93
N TYR A 248 -24.44 9.32 -10.62
CA TYR A 248 -23.17 8.72 -11.05
C TYR A 248 -22.32 8.25 -9.86
N LEU A 249 -22.17 9.08 -8.83
CA LEU A 249 -21.41 8.72 -7.63
C LEU A 249 -22.04 7.53 -6.90
N ALA A 250 -23.36 7.51 -6.74
CA ALA A 250 -24.06 6.37 -6.13
C ALA A 250 -23.83 5.08 -6.94
N SER A 251 -23.91 5.15 -8.28
CA SER A 251 -23.65 3.97 -9.13
C SER A 251 -22.20 3.49 -9.05
N ALA A 252 -21.23 4.40 -8.91
CA ALA A 252 -19.82 4.07 -8.74
C ALA A 252 -19.56 3.39 -7.38
N GLU A 253 -20.20 3.89 -6.31
CA GLU A 253 -20.13 3.28 -4.97
C GLU A 253 -20.73 1.88 -4.96
N GLU A 254 -21.87 1.68 -5.62
CA GLU A 254 -22.48 0.34 -5.78
C GLU A 254 -21.58 -0.62 -6.55
N GLU A 255 -20.97 -0.16 -7.65
CA GLU A 255 -20.04 -0.98 -8.44
C GLU A 255 -18.79 -1.34 -7.61
N GLN A 256 -18.28 -0.41 -6.81
CA GLN A 256 -17.17 -0.66 -5.89
C GLN A 256 -17.54 -1.68 -4.80
N ALA A 257 -18.72 -1.53 -4.19
CA ALA A 257 -19.23 -2.49 -3.20
C ALA A 257 -19.50 -3.88 -3.79
N HIS A 258 -19.89 -3.96 -5.06
CA HIS A 258 -20.04 -5.22 -5.79
C HIS A 258 -18.68 -5.88 -6.05
N LYS A 259 -17.68 -5.10 -6.50
CA LYS A 259 -16.30 -5.58 -6.68
C LYS A 259 -15.70 -6.10 -5.37
N GLU A 260 -15.91 -5.42 -4.25
CA GLU A 260 -15.46 -5.90 -2.94
C GLU A 260 -16.14 -7.20 -2.50
N ARG A 261 -17.45 -7.34 -2.76
CA ARG A 261 -18.18 -8.59 -2.47
C ARG A 261 -17.66 -9.76 -3.30
N LEU A 262 -17.37 -9.53 -4.59
CA LEU A 262 -16.74 -10.53 -5.45
C LEU A 262 -15.32 -10.87 -4.98
N GLY A 263 -14.53 -9.87 -4.58
CA GLY A 263 -13.18 -10.07 -4.03
C GLY A 263 -13.21 -10.94 -2.77
N ARG A 264 -14.09 -10.62 -1.81
CA ARG A 264 -14.30 -11.44 -0.61
C ARG A 264 -14.80 -12.86 -0.93
N GLY A 265 -15.64 -13.01 -1.95
CA GLY A 265 -16.11 -14.33 -2.40
C GLY A 265 -15.01 -15.18 -3.04
N LEU A 266 -14.01 -14.56 -3.67
CA LEU A 266 -12.84 -15.22 -4.24
C LEU A 266 -11.78 -15.58 -3.19
N GLU A 267 -11.67 -14.85 -2.08
CA GLU A 267 -10.76 -15.18 -0.96
C GLU A 267 -11.20 -16.41 -0.13
N VAL A 268 -12.46 -16.84 -0.26
CA VAL A 268 -13.02 -18.00 0.47
C VAL A 268 -12.77 -19.33 -0.28
N TYR A 269 -12.31 -19.28 -1.54
CA TYR A 269 -11.93 -20.44 -2.35
C TYR A 269 -10.41 -20.59 -2.42
#